data_AF-A0A7G2LX36-F1
#
_entry.id   AF-A0A7G2LX36-F1
#
_cell.length_a   1.000
_cell.length_b   1.000
_cell.length_c   1.000
_cell.angle_alpha   90.00
_cell.angle_beta   90.00
_cell.angle_gamma   90.00
#
_symmetry.space_group_name_H-M   'P 1'
#
loop_
_entity.id
_entity.type
_entity.pdbx_description
1 polymer ?
#
loop_
_entity_poly.entity_id
_entity_poly.type
_entity_poly.pdbx_seq_one_letter_code
_entity_poly.pdbx_strand_id
1 'polypeptide(L)'
;AIIVASFDDTGFHPGTISAWMTLYAHARTNPETRRLLTAYQSRLRSNLTHALRPISPQPEGDADTLAALIDGLYLRAALSDNVSAAEAMTRALYTLDLLLKAGR
;
A
#
# COMPACT_ATOMS: atom_id res chain seq x y z
N ALA A 1 8.98 -0.33 9.03
CA ALA A 1 9.80 0.22 7.94
C ALA A 1 9.02 0.36 6.64
N ILE A 2 8.51 -0.73 6.03
CA ILE A 2 7.80 -0.68 4.73
C ILE A 2 6.58 0.25 4.77
N ILE A 3 5.67 0.07 5.73
CA ILE A 3 4.48 0.93 5.89
C ILE A 3 4.89 2.40 6.05
N VAL A 4 5.88 2.69 6.90
CA VAL A 4 6.36 4.07 7.13
C VAL A 4 6.89 4.69 5.83
N ALA A 5 7.71 3.96 5.07
CA ALA A 5 8.22 4.43 3.79
C ALA A 5 7.11 4.61 2.74
N SER A 6 6.05 3.79 2.77
CA SER A 6 4.89 3.95 1.89
C SER A 6 4.10 5.24 2.15
N PHE A 7 4.27 5.89 3.30
CA PHE A 7 3.53 7.10 3.68
C PHE A 7 4.46 8.26 4.07
N ASP A 8 5.72 8.21 3.65
CA ASP A 8 6.62 9.34 3.85
C ASP A 8 6.21 10.55 3.01
N ASP A 9 6.75 11.73 3.35
CA ASP A 9 6.39 13.00 2.72
C ASP A 9 6.68 13.03 1.20
N THR A 10 7.55 12.14 0.71
CA THR A 10 7.87 12.05 -0.73
C THR A 10 6.88 11.18 -1.49
N GLY A 11 6.40 10.09 -0.87
CA GLY A 11 5.37 9.21 -1.42
C GLY A 11 3.98 9.85 -1.44
N PHE A 12 3.67 10.67 -0.43
CA PHE A 12 2.36 11.28 -0.24
C PHE A 12 2.24 12.73 -0.76
N HIS A 13 3.24 13.21 -1.50
CA HIS A 13 3.16 14.50 -2.18
C HIS A 13 2.04 14.49 -3.25
N PRO A 14 1.26 15.57 -3.43
CA PRO A 14 0.14 15.59 -4.38
C PRO A 14 0.51 15.16 -5.81
N GLY A 15 1.70 15.56 -6.27
CA GLY A 15 2.22 15.13 -7.57
C GLY A 15 2.46 13.61 -7.69
N THR A 16 2.96 12.98 -6.63
CA THR A 16 3.20 11.54 -6.57
C THR A 16 1.87 10.78 -6.54
N ILE A 17 0.92 11.24 -5.73
CA ILE A 17 -0.43 10.67 -5.66
C ILE A 17 -1.12 10.76 -7.02
N SER A 18 -1.04 11.92 -7.69
CA SER A 18 -1.60 12.10 -9.03
C SER A 18 -0.98 11.15 -10.05
N ALA A 19 0.35 10.97 -10.02
CA ALA A 19 1.04 10.04 -10.92
C ALA A 19 0.58 8.58 -10.70
N TRP A 20 0.38 8.17 -9.45
CA TRP A 20 -0.21 6.87 -9.13
C TRP A 20 -1.63 6.72 -9.68
N MET A 21 -2.48 7.73 -9.54
CA MET A 21 -3.84 7.68 -10.09
C MET A 21 -3.86 7.56 -11.62
N THR A 22 -2.99 8.31 -12.29
CA THR A 22 -2.78 8.18 -13.74
C THR A 22 -2.33 6.75 -14.09
N LEU A 23 -1.38 6.19 -13.35
CA LEU A 23 -0.93 4.81 -13.55
C LEU A 23 -2.09 3.80 -13.39
N TYR A 24 -2.88 3.90 -12.32
CA TYR A 24 -4.02 3.01 -12.09
C TYR A 24 -5.07 3.13 -13.20
N ALA A 25 -5.42 4.35 -13.62
CA ALA A 25 -6.41 4.59 -14.67
C ALA A 25 -5.95 4.01 -16.02
N HIS A 26 -4.69 4.20 -16.40
CA HIS A 26 -4.17 3.73 -17.68
C HIS A 26 -3.83 2.24 -17.72
N ALA A 27 -3.59 1.59 -16.58
CA ALA A 27 -3.24 0.16 -16.54
C ALA A 27 -4.31 -0.76 -17.14
N ARG A 28 -5.57 -0.30 -17.24
CA ARG A 28 -6.66 -1.05 -17.87
C ARG A 28 -6.56 -1.12 -19.40
N THR A 29 -5.98 -0.12 -20.04
CA THR A 29 -5.97 0.04 -21.51
C THR A 29 -4.57 0.10 -22.11
N ASN A 30 -3.53 0.35 -21.30
CA ASN A 30 -2.14 0.44 -21.73
C ASN A 30 -1.31 -0.73 -21.18
N PRO A 31 -0.77 -1.62 -22.04
CA PRO A 31 0.05 -2.76 -21.63
C PRO A 31 1.33 -2.39 -20.85
N GLU A 32 2.00 -1.29 -21.19
CA GLU A 32 3.23 -0.87 -20.49
C GLU A 32 2.93 -0.35 -19.10
N THR A 33 1.88 0.46 -18.96
CA THR A 33 1.39 0.93 -17.65
C THR A 33 0.98 -0.25 -16.77
N ARG A 34 0.28 -1.24 -17.35
CA ARG A 34 -0.07 -2.47 -16.65
C ARG A 34 1.16 -3.23 -16.17
N ARG A 35 2.20 -3.35 -17.01
CA ARG A 35 3.46 -4.01 -16.63
C ARG A 35 4.13 -3.32 -15.44
N LEU A 36 4.17 -2.00 -15.45
CA LEU A 36 4.70 -1.21 -14.33
C LEU A 36 3.89 -1.41 -13.06
N LEU A 37 2.56 -1.34 -13.15
CA LEU A 37 1.68 -1.57 -11.99
C LEU A 37 1.85 -2.98 -11.41
N THR A 38 1.92 -4.01 -12.26
CA THR A 38 2.13 -5.39 -11.82
C THR A 38 3.49 -5.57 -11.14
N ALA A 39 4.55 -4.95 -11.68
CA ALA A 39 5.88 -5.01 -11.08
C ALA A 39 5.91 -4.35 -9.69
N TYR A 40 5.27 -3.19 -9.56
CA TYR A 40 5.11 -2.51 -8.26
C TYR A 40 4.35 -3.38 -7.25
N GLN A 41 3.16 -3.86 -7.61
CA GLN A 41 2.32 -4.67 -6.71
C GLN A 41 3.05 -5.94 -6.27
N SER A 42 3.75 -6.60 -7.21
CA SER A 42 4.55 -7.80 -6.92
C SER A 42 5.69 -7.51 -5.94
N ARG A 43 6.38 -6.38 -6.11
CA ARG A 43 7.46 -5.94 -5.21
C ARG A 43 6.93 -5.58 -3.83
N LEU A 44 5.84 -4.82 -3.75
CA LEU A 44 5.21 -4.45 -2.48
C LEU A 44 4.80 -5.70 -1.70
N ARG A 45 4.07 -6.60 -2.34
CA ARG A 45 3.66 -7.88 -1.76
C ARG A 45 4.85 -8.69 -1.27
N SER A 46 5.87 -8.89 -2.12
CA SER A 46 7.06 -9.68 -1.75
C SER A 46 7.78 -9.10 -0.53
N ASN A 47 7.95 -7.78 -0.48
CA ASN A 47 8.57 -7.10 0.66
C ASN A 47 7.74 -7.25 1.94
N LEU A 48 6.42 -7.09 1.85
CA LEU A 48 5.52 -7.27 3.00
C LEU A 48 5.55 -8.71 3.50
N THR A 49 5.40 -9.70 2.62
CA THR A 49 5.49 -11.12 3.00
C THR A 49 6.82 -11.42 3.68
N HIS A 50 7.94 -10.95 3.13
CA HIS A 50 9.25 -11.14 3.75
C HIS A 50 9.32 -10.55 5.16
N ALA A 51 8.82 -9.33 5.36
CA ALA A 51 8.82 -8.67 6.66
C ALA A 51 7.85 -9.30 7.68
N LEU A 52 6.77 -9.93 7.22
CA LEU A 52 5.75 -10.54 8.08
C LEU A 52 6.09 -11.96 8.51
N ARG A 53 6.90 -12.71 7.74
CA ARG A 53 7.31 -14.09 8.04
C ARG A 53 7.73 -14.36 9.50
N PRO A 54 8.53 -13.50 10.17
CA PRO A 54 8.94 -13.78 11.55
C PRO A 54 7.87 -13.45 12.61
N ILE A 55 6.78 -12.78 12.26
CA ILE A 55 5.84 -12.19 13.23
C ILE A 55 4.37 -12.53 13.00
N SER A 56 4.01 -13.00 11.80
CA SER A 56 2.64 -13.41 11.44
C SER A 56 2.57 -14.92 11.19
N PRO A 57 1.49 -15.60 11.62
CA PRO A 57 1.24 -17.00 11.29
C PRO A 57 0.77 -17.23 9.84
N GLN A 58 0.36 -16.17 9.12
CA GLN A 58 -0.15 -16.22 7.75
C GLN A 58 0.42 -15.07 6.90
N PRO A 59 1.74 -14.99 6.74
CA PRO A 59 2.43 -13.81 6.22
C PRO A 59 2.02 -13.44 4.77
N GLU A 60 1.63 -14.41 3.94
CA GLU A 60 1.12 -14.15 2.59
C GLU A 60 -0.24 -13.44 2.62
N GLY A 61 -1.21 -13.94 3.40
CA GLY A 61 -2.55 -13.37 3.47
C GLY A 61 -2.57 -11.99 4.13
N ASP A 62 -1.75 -11.79 5.16
CA ASP A 62 -1.59 -10.50 5.81
C ASP A 62 -0.89 -9.49 4.87
N ALA A 63 0.08 -9.93 4.06
CA ALA A 63 0.71 -9.09 3.05
C ALA A 63 -0.29 -8.65 1.97
N ASP A 64 -1.14 -9.55 1.50
CA ASP A 64 -2.18 -9.26 0.51
C ASP A 64 -3.19 -8.24 1.07
N THR A 65 -3.59 -8.41 2.33
CA THR A 65 -4.49 -7.48 3.04
C THR A 65 -3.87 -6.08 3.18
N LEU A 66 -2.61 -6.02 3.63
CA LEU A 66 -1.92 -4.74 3.83
C LEU A 66 -1.63 -4.03 2.51
N ALA A 67 -1.26 -4.75 1.45
CA ALA A 67 -1.06 -4.17 0.12
C ALA A 67 -2.34 -3.52 -0.41
N ALA A 68 -3.48 -4.22 -0.32
CA ALA A 68 -4.78 -3.70 -0.72
C ALA A 68 -5.20 -2.46 0.12
N LEU A 69 -4.91 -2.47 1.42
CA LEU A 69 -5.18 -1.33 2.30
C LEU A 69 -4.35 -0.10 1.90
N ILE A 70 -3.06 -0.28 1.62
CA ILE A 70 -2.16 0.80 1.20
C ILE A 70 -2.66 1.42 -0.12
N ASP A 71 -2.93 0.60 -1.14
CA ASP A 71 -3.47 1.08 -2.43
C ASP A 71 -4.79 1.85 -2.23
N GLY A 72 -5.69 1.35 -1.37
CA GLY A 72 -6.96 2.01 -1.06
C GLY A 72 -6.81 3.33 -0.29
N LEU A 73 -5.78 3.47 0.54
CA LEU A 73 -5.48 4.72 1.24
C LEU A 73 -4.95 5.79 0.27
N TYR A 74 -4.10 5.40 -0.67
CA TYR A 74 -3.65 6.28 -1.76
C TYR A 74 -4.82 6.74 -2.63
N LEU A 75 -5.73 5.83 -3.00
CA LEU A 75 -6.93 6.19 -3.76
C LEU A 75 -7.81 7.19 -3.01
N ARG A 76 -8.03 7.00 -1.71
CA ARG A 76 -8.82 7.94 -0.90
C ARG A 76 -8.13 9.29 -0.76
N ALA A 77 -6.82 9.33 -0.55
CA ALA A 77 -6.07 10.57 -0.49
C ALA A 77 -6.09 11.33 -1.83
N ALA A 78 -6.13 10.63 -2.95
CA ALA A 78 -6.27 11.27 -4.26
C ALA A 78 -7.66 11.86 -4.52
N LEU A 79 -8.69 11.31 -3.88
CA LEU A 79 -10.09 11.70 -4.08
C LEU A 79 -10.64 12.61 -2.97
N SER A 80 -9.86 12.89 -1.93
CA SER A 80 -10.33 13.63 -0.76
C SER A 80 -9.22 14.48 -0.15
N ASP A 81 -9.48 15.77 0.02
CA ASP A 81 -8.54 16.73 0.63
C ASP A 81 -8.30 16.50 2.15
N ASN A 82 -9.05 15.58 2.76
CA ASN A 82 -9.10 15.40 4.22
C ASN A 82 -8.26 14.23 4.75
N VAL A 83 -7.57 13.45 3.90
CA VAL A 83 -6.75 12.32 4.38
C VAL A 83 -5.28 12.70 4.34
N SER A 84 -4.69 12.97 5.51
CA SER A 84 -3.25 13.20 5.61
C SER A 84 -2.45 11.90 5.54
N ALA A 85 -1.19 12.00 5.10
CA ALA A 85 -0.25 10.88 5.08
C ALA A 85 -0.11 10.22 6.46
N ALA A 86 -0.05 11.05 7.51
CA ALA A 86 0.05 10.60 8.89
C ALA A 86 -1.14 9.73 9.30
N GLU A 87 -2.36 10.17 9.00
CA GLU A 87 -3.54 9.37 9.33
C GLU A 87 -3.62 8.07 8.54
N ALA A 88 -3.24 8.10 7.26
CA ALA A 88 -3.19 6.89 6.43
C ALA A 88 -2.18 5.88 6.98
N MET A 89 -0.99 6.35 7.37
CA MET A 89 0.03 5.54 8.03
C MET A 89 -0.48 4.95 9.35
N THR A 90 -1.11 5.76 10.21
CA THR A 90 -1.69 5.27 11.47
C THR A 90 -2.71 4.17 11.24
N ARG A 91 -3.59 4.32 10.23
CA ARG A 91 -4.58 3.29 9.87
C ARG A 91 -3.89 1.99 9.42
N ALA A 92 -2.86 2.08 8.58
CA ALA A 92 -2.12 0.89 8.13
C ALA A 92 -1.40 0.17 9.27
N LEU A 93 -0.76 0.90 10.19
CA LEU A 93 -0.10 0.34 11.37
C LEU A 93 -1.11 -0.29 12.35
N TYR A 94 -2.27 0.35 12.54
CA TYR A 94 -3.34 -0.21 13.35
C TYR A 94 -3.87 -1.53 12.77
N THR A 95 -4.09 -1.60 11.46
CA THR A 95 -4.51 -2.86 10.82
C THR A 95 -3.45 -3.95 10.97
N LEU A 96 -2.16 -3.62 10.84
CA LEU A 96 -1.08 -4.59 11.10
C LEU A 96 -1.19 -5.17 12.51
N ASP A 97 -1.36 -4.34 13.54
CA ASP A 97 -1.51 -4.79 14.93
C ASP A 97 -2.73 -5.72 15.12
N LEU A 98 -3.86 -5.41 14.48
CA LEU A 98 -5.04 -6.27 14.51
C LEU A 98 -4.78 -7.64 13.86
N LEU A 99 -4.12 -7.68 12.70
CA LEU A 99 -3.80 -8.93 12.00
C LEU A 99 -2.88 -9.81 12.86
N LEU A 100 -1.85 -9.21 13.46
CA LEU A 100 -0.91 -9.93 14.32
C LEU A 100 -1.55 -10.44 15.63
N LYS A 101 -2.63 -9.81 16.10
CA LYS A 101 -3.40 -10.28 17.27
C LYS A 101 -4.39 -11.37 16.90
N ALA A 102 -5.05 -11.26 15.75
CA ALA A 102 -6.03 -12.25 15.29
C ALA A 102 -5.40 -13.61 14.97
N GLY A 103 -4.11 -13.62 14.63
CA GLY A 103 -3.34 -14.83 14.37
C GLY A 103 -2.73 -15.51 15.61
N ARG A 104 -2.90 -14.95 16.80
CA ARG A 104 -2.39 -15.54 18.05
C ARG A 104 -3.39 -16.46 18.73
#